data_AF-Q8GYJ5-F1
#
_entry.id   AF-Q8GYJ5-F1
#
_cell.length_a   1.000
_cell.length_b   1.000
_cell.length_c   1.000
_cell.angle_alpha   90.00
_cell.angle_beta   90.00
_cell.angle_gamma   90.00
#
_symmetry.space_group_name_H-M   'P 1'
#
loop_
_entity.id
_entity.type
_entity.pdbx_description
1 polymer ?
#
loop_
_entity_poly.entity_id
_entity_poly.type
_entity_poly.pdbx_seq_one_letter_code
_entity_poly.pdbx_strand_id
1 'polypeptide(L)'
;MDSFSFCIIIMILLLSFHQSKSQLIQSTHLLDLMIRDYTIRNFKLNFNTGVTQKIYLPSNFSGIDIDTVKLRCGSLRRYGAKIGEFHIGSGLTVEPCPERVMLIRQNFGSNWSSIYSTGYNLSGYNYKLVSPVLGLLAYNANPDGVARNPYEVNVVGTDQNPILIDFLINKATNNTSPNPTKKNSSVLCACFTSNSNTTFSEQVSPYVCKGTRQGHYALVMKTEAQKDDHEGGGSSGGVVASSTEVNGGNGGGKLSRWKVAVGSVIGSGIGAILLGMLVVAMLVKGKKKAMREEMERRAYEEEALQVSMVGHVRAPTAPGTRTLPRISDDRYNKNTHLNSNYP
;
A
#
# COMPACT_ATOMS: atom_id res chain seq x y z
N MET A 1 4.90 -7.42 49.22
CA MET A 1 5.51 -6.88 47.99
C MET A 1 4.39 -6.41 47.09
N ASP A 2 4.12 -5.12 47.21
CA ASP A 2 2.78 -4.64 47.46
C ASP A 2 2.27 -3.80 46.28
N SER A 3 0.94 -3.66 46.19
CA SER A 3 0.12 -2.99 45.15
C SER A 3 0.81 -1.93 44.26
N PHE A 4 1.70 -1.11 44.82
CA PHE A 4 2.56 -0.15 44.10
C PHE A 4 3.32 -0.75 42.92
N SER A 5 3.86 -1.97 43.03
CA SER A 5 4.63 -2.58 41.93
C SER A 5 3.75 -2.88 40.71
N PHE A 6 2.48 -3.26 40.92
CA PHE A 6 1.53 -3.48 39.82
C PHE A 6 1.11 -2.17 39.15
N CYS A 7 0.88 -1.10 39.93
CA CYS A 7 0.58 0.22 39.39
C CYS A 7 1.71 0.76 38.50
N ILE A 8 2.97 0.59 38.91
CA ILE A 8 4.13 1.01 38.10
C ILE A 8 4.19 0.23 36.78
N ILE A 9 3.97 -1.10 36.81
CA ILE A 9 3.96 -1.93 35.59
C ILE A 9 2.82 -1.51 34.65
N ILE A 10 1.63 -1.26 35.18
CA ILE A 10 0.48 -0.78 34.39
C ILE A 10 0.78 0.61 33.80
N MET A 11 1.38 1.52 34.57
CA MET A 11 1.76 2.84 34.07
C MET A 11 2.82 2.73 32.97
N ILE A 12 3.84 1.88 33.12
CA ILE A 12 4.83 1.63 32.07
C ILE A 12 4.18 1.04 30.81
N LEU A 13 3.24 0.10 30.96
CA LEU A 13 2.45 -0.44 29.85
C LEU A 13 1.61 0.64 29.16
N LEU A 14 0.90 1.49 29.92
CA LEU A 14 0.12 2.59 29.36
C LEU A 14 1.00 3.65 28.67
N LEU A 15 2.16 3.96 29.25
CA LEU A 15 3.16 4.85 28.64
C LEU A 15 3.73 4.27 27.34
N SER A 16 3.99 2.96 27.28
CA SER A 16 4.46 2.31 26.06
C SER A 16 3.36 2.20 25.00
N PHE A 17 2.10 2.04 25.39
CA PHE A 17 0.96 2.17 24.48
C PHE A 17 0.81 3.60 23.94
N HIS A 18 0.93 4.63 24.79
CA HIS A 18 0.87 6.02 24.33
C HIS A 18 2.06 6.44 23.47
N GLN A 19 3.23 5.84 23.69
CA GLN A 19 4.43 6.11 22.89
C GLN A 19 4.46 5.34 21.56
N SER A 20 3.38 4.63 21.21
CA SER A 20 3.12 4.19 19.83
C SER A 20 2.76 5.41 18.97
N LYS A 21 3.68 6.37 18.84
CA LYS A 21 3.64 7.39 17.80
C LYS A 21 3.54 6.65 16.48
N SER A 22 2.51 6.93 15.70
CA SER A 22 2.35 6.38 14.35
C SER A 22 3.66 6.56 13.61
N GLN A 23 4.40 5.47 13.37
CA GLN A 23 5.58 5.53 12.53
C GLN A 23 5.11 6.08 11.19
N LEU A 24 5.66 7.24 10.78
CA LEU A 24 5.39 7.80 9.47
C LEU A 24 5.79 6.72 8.45
N ILE A 25 4.83 6.23 7.68
CA ILE A 25 5.11 5.25 6.63
C ILE A 25 5.98 5.98 5.60
N GLN A 26 7.27 5.66 5.57
CA GLN A 26 8.24 6.25 4.64
C GLN A 26 8.50 5.35 3.43
N SER A 27 8.05 4.09 3.46
CA SER A 27 8.19 3.15 2.36
C SER A 27 6.90 3.09 1.53
N THR A 28 7.02 3.45 0.25
CA THR A 28 5.93 3.31 -0.74
C THR A 28 5.50 1.86 -0.90
N HIS A 29 6.47 0.95 -1.02
CA HIS A 29 6.20 -0.48 -1.11
C HIS A 29 5.44 -1.02 0.11
N LEU A 30 5.81 -0.62 1.33
CA LEU A 30 5.06 -1.03 2.52
C LEU A 30 3.63 -0.50 2.51
N LEU A 31 3.43 0.75 2.07
CA LEU A 31 2.10 1.35 1.92
C LEU A 31 1.24 0.55 0.94
N ASP A 32 1.80 0.14 -0.20
CA ASP A 32 1.11 -0.69 -1.19
C ASP A 32 0.71 -2.05 -0.64
N LEU A 33 1.60 -2.70 0.13
CA LEU A 33 1.29 -3.97 0.78
C LEU A 33 0.16 -3.83 1.81
N MET A 34 0.14 -2.75 2.60
CA MET A 34 -0.95 -2.49 3.55
C MET A 34 -2.28 -2.25 2.82
N ILE A 35 -2.27 -1.45 1.74
CA ILE A 35 -3.46 -1.19 0.92
C ILE A 35 -3.97 -2.48 0.26
N ARG A 36 -3.06 -3.31 -0.27
CA ARG A 36 -3.39 -4.61 -0.85
C ARG A 36 -4.09 -5.51 0.17
N ASP A 37 -3.46 -5.73 1.31
CA ASP A 37 -3.97 -6.65 2.33
C ASP A 37 -5.29 -6.17 2.91
N TYR A 38 -5.46 -4.86 3.10
CA TYR A 38 -6.70 -4.28 3.57
C TYR A 38 -7.82 -4.40 2.52
N THR A 39 -7.51 -4.08 1.26
CA THR A 39 -8.46 -4.18 0.13
C THR A 39 -8.97 -5.60 -0.03
N ILE A 40 -8.08 -6.60 -0.04
CA ILE A 40 -8.46 -8.01 -0.23
C ILE A 40 -9.34 -8.51 0.92
N ARG A 41 -9.05 -8.12 2.17
CA ARG A 41 -9.87 -8.50 3.34
C ARG A 41 -11.25 -7.83 3.36
N ASN A 42 -11.37 -6.63 2.81
CA ASN A 42 -12.62 -5.83 2.84
C ASN A 42 -13.38 -5.85 1.50
N PHE A 43 -12.93 -6.64 0.53
CA PHE A 43 -13.63 -6.83 -0.74
C PHE A 43 -14.95 -7.58 -0.51
N LYS A 44 -16.04 -7.12 -1.13
CA LYS A 44 -17.36 -7.76 -0.97
C LYS A 44 -17.50 -8.91 -1.98
N LEU A 45 -17.75 -10.12 -1.48
CA LEU A 45 -17.71 -11.33 -2.32
C LEU A 45 -18.80 -11.39 -3.39
N ASN A 46 -19.98 -10.83 -3.09
CA ASN A 46 -21.18 -10.91 -3.93
C ASN A 46 -21.20 -9.91 -5.11
N PHE A 47 -20.05 -9.33 -5.47
CA PHE A 47 -19.97 -8.38 -6.59
C PHE A 47 -19.79 -9.07 -7.93
N ASN A 48 -20.58 -8.62 -8.92
CA ASN A 48 -20.44 -9.02 -10.31
C ASN A 48 -19.04 -8.71 -10.84
N THR A 49 -18.55 -9.57 -11.73
CA THR A 49 -17.27 -9.34 -12.42
C THR A 49 -17.34 -8.03 -13.20
N GLY A 50 -16.29 -7.20 -13.12
CA GLY A 50 -16.22 -5.92 -13.84
C GLY A 50 -16.90 -4.73 -13.16
N VAL A 51 -17.57 -4.93 -12.02
CA VAL A 51 -18.12 -3.81 -11.24
C VAL A 51 -17.05 -3.25 -10.31
N THR A 52 -16.83 -1.94 -10.38
CA THR A 52 -15.88 -1.24 -9.50
C THR A 52 -16.47 -1.06 -8.11
N GLN A 53 -15.68 -1.38 -7.08
CA GLN A 53 -16.02 -1.22 -5.67
C GLN A 53 -15.07 -0.21 -5.03
N LYS A 54 -15.63 0.78 -4.32
CA LYS A 54 -14.85 1.68 -3.47
C LYS A 54 -14.50 1.00 -2.14
N ILE A 55 -13.24 1.09 -1.71
CA ILE A 55 -12.74 0.56 -0.44
C ILE A 55 -12.42 1.72 0.50
N TYR A 56 -13.06 1.71 1.67
CA TYR A 56 -12.82 2.72 2.71
C TYR A 56 -11.71 2.24 3.64
N LEU A 57 -10.54 2.88 3.55
CA LEU A 57 -9.42 2.61 4.43
C LEU A 57 -9.67 3.11 5.87
N PRO A 58 -8.94 2.59 6.88
CA PRO A 58 -9.00 3.11 8.24
C PRO A 58 -8.61 4.59 8.29
N SER A 59 -9.04 5.29 9.34
CA SER A 59 -8.79 6.73 9.54
C SER A 59 -7.32 7.13 9.44
N ASN A 60 -6.39 6.24 9.81
CA ASN A 60 -4.95 6.46 9.68
C ASN A 60 -4.47 6.65 8.22
N PHE A 61 -5.27 6.29 7.23
CA PHE A 61 -5.01 6.44 5.80
C PHE A 61 -6.00 7.42 5.14
N SER A 62 -6.59 8.33 5.92
CA SER A 62 -7.50 9.34 5.40
C SER A 62 -6.85 10.14 4.28
N GLY A 63 -7.60 10.40 3.20
CA GLY A 63 -7.12 11.11 2.01
C GLY A 63 -6.57 10.20 0.91
N ILE A 64 -6.46 8.89 1.16
CA ILE A 64 -6.22 7.90 0.10
C ILE A 64 -7.56 7.33 -0.37
N ASP A 65 -7.87 7.50 -1.65
CA ASP A 65 -9.04 6.89 -2.29
C ASP A 65 -8.65 5.59 -3.00
N ILE A 66 -9.36 4.50 -2.69
CA ILE A 66 -9.15 3.19 -3.29
C ILE A 66 -10.40 2.72 -4.02
N ASP A 67 -10.22 2.36 -5.28
CA ASP A 67 -11.23 1.68 -6.09
C ASP A 67 -10.66 0.34 -6.56
N THR A 68 -11.46 -0.71 -6.55
CA THR A 68 -11.04 -2.05 -6.93
C THR A 68 -12.04 -2.71 -7.88
N VAL A 69 -11.55 -3.47 -8.85
CA VAL A 69 -12.40 -4.26 -9.76
C VAL A 69 -11.83 -5.65 -9.95
N LYS A 70 -12.71 -6.66 -9.90
CA LYS A 70 -12.37 -8.07 -10.15
C LYS A 70 -12.75 -8.44 -11.59
N LEU A 71 -11.78 -8.89 -12.37
CA LEU A 71 -11.92 -9.24 -13.79
C LEU A 71 -11.42 -10.68 -14.04
N ARG A 72 -11.93 -11.33 -15.09
CA ARG A 72 -11.27 -12.54 -15.62
C ARG A 72 -9.99 -12.12 -16.34
N CYS A 73 -8.88 -12.85 -16.16
CA CYS A 73 -7.64 -12.49 -16.83
C CYS A 73 -7.79 -12.42 -18.36
N GLY A 74 -8.47 -13.42 -18.95
CA GLY A 74 -8.73 -13.44 -20.40
C GLY A 74 -9.56 -12.26 -20.90
N SER A 75 -10.52 -11.79 -20.10
CA SER A 75 -11.31 -10.59 -20.44
C SER A 75 -10.47 -9.32 -20.37
N LEU A 76 -9.64 -9.19 -19.32
CA LEU A 76 -8.72 -8.05 -19.18
C LEU A 76 -7.74 -7.97 -20.35
N ARG A 77 -7.15 -9.11 -20.78
CA ARG A 77 -6.28 -9.16 -21.97
C ARG A 77 -6.99 -8.76 -23.26
N ARG A 78 -8.21 -9.26 -23.47
CA ARG A 78 -8.95 -9.09 -24.74
C ARG A 78 -9.59 -7.72 -24.88
N TYR A 79 -10.17 -7.19 -23.80
CA TYR A 79 -11.01 -6.00 -23.85
C TYR A 79 -10.43 -4.80 -23.08
N GLY A 80 -9.41 -5.01 -22.25
CA GLY A 80 -8.91 -3.97 -21.36
C GLY A 80 -9.86 -3.70 -20.19
N ALA A 81 -9.69 -2.54 -19.56
CA ALA A 81 -10.53 -2.05 -18.48
C ALA A 81 -10.36 -0.54 -18.29
N LYS A 82 -11.37 0.11 -17.70
CA LYS A 82 -11.26 1.48 -17.19
C LYS A 82 -11.53 1.47 -15.69
N ILE A 83 -10.62 2.04 -14.91
CA ILE A 83 -10.78 2.20 -13.46
C ILE A 83 -10.23 3.55 -13.02
N GLY A 84 -11.14 4.43 -12.57
CA GLY A 84 -10.80 5.82 -12.25
C GLY A 84 -10.13 6.54 -13.43
N GLU A 85 -8.94 7.08 -13.18
CA GLU A 85 -8.08 7.77 -14.13
C GLU A 85 -7.37 6.84 -15.13
N PHE A 86 -7.34 5.52 -14.85
CA PHE A 86 -6.61 4.56 -15.66
C PHE A 86 -7.50 3.98 -16.75
N HIS A 87 -7.06 4.14 -18.00
CA HIS A 87 -7.63 3.49 -19.16
C HIS A 87 -6.62 2.49 -19.71
N ILE A 88 -7.00 1.22 -19.63
CA ILE A 88 -6.22 0.09 -20.08
C ILE A 88 -6.88 -0.43 -21.37
N GLY A 89 -6.20 -0.28 -22.51
CA GLY A 89 -6.72 -0.73 -23.81
C GLY A 89 -6.74 -2.25 -23.99
N SER A 90 -7.26 -2.71 -25.12
CA SER A 90 -7.18 -4.12 -25.51
C SER A 90 -5.75 -4.53 -25.91
N GLY A 91 -5.45 -5.83 -25.85
CA GLY A 91 -4.17 -6.36 -26.36
C GLY A 91 -2.99 -6.25 -25.41
N LEU A 92 -3.24 -5.96 -24.13
CA LEU A 92 -2.23 -5.99 -23.08
C LEU A 92 -1.82 -7.42 -22.72
N THR A 93 -0.65 -7.56 -22.10
CA THR A 93 -0.17 -8.79 -21.46
C THR A 93 -0.48 -8.76 -19.96
N VAL A 94 -0.98 -9.88 -19.42
CA VAL A 94 -1.19 -10.08 -17.98
C VAL A 94 -0.34 -11.25 -17.52
N GLU A 95 0.65 -11.07 -16.65
CA GLU A 95 1.58 -12.13 -16.29
C GLU A 95 1.91 -12.18 -14.78
N PRO A 96 1.65 -13.30 -14.09
CA PRO A 96 0.97 -14.50 -14.57
C PRO A 96 -0.52 -14.22 -14.83
N CYS A 97 -1.21 -15.12 -15.53
CA CYS A 97 -2.64 -14.98 -15.84
C CYS A 97 -3.48 -15.94 -14.98
N PRO A 98 -3.78 -15.58 -13.71
CA PRO A 98 -4.67 -16.37 -12.87
C PRO A 98 -6.10 -16.36 -13.41
N GLU A 99 -6.98 -17.15 -12.79
CA GLU A 99 -8.40 -17.17 -13.18
C GLU A 99 -9.02 -15.76 -13.11
N ARG A 100 -8.81 -15.06 -11.97
CA ARG A 100 -9.25 -13.69 -11.75
C ARG A 100 -8.10 -12.78 -11.37
N VAL A 101 -8.20 -11.53 -11.83
CA VAL A 101 -7.28 -10.45 -11.53
C VAL A 101 -8.08 -9.36 -10.83
N MET A 102 -7.57 -8.88 -9.69
CA MET A 102 -8.08 -7.71 -8.99
C MET A 102 -7.19 -6.52 -9.34
N LEU A 103 -7.76 -5.51 -9.99
CA LEU A 103 -7.08 -4.23 -10.19
C LEU A 103 -7.42 -3.33 -9.01
N ILE A 104 -6.40 -2.74 -8.40
CA ILE A 104 -6.52 -1.78 -7.31
C ILE A 104 -6.02 -0.44 -7.80
N ARG A 105 -6.94 0.51 -8.00
CA ARG A 105 -6.64 1.91 -8.26
C ARG A 105 -6.47 2.62 -6.92
N GLN A 106 -5.37 3.36 -6.80
CA GLN A 106 -4.99 4.13 -5.63
C GLN A 106 -4.86 5.60 -6.04
N ASN A 107 -5.44 6.51 -5.26
CA ASN A 107 -5.13 7.92 -5.35
C ASN A 107 -4.71 8.40 -3.97
N PHE A 108 -3.44 8.78 -3.86
CA PHE A 108 -2.83 9.13 -2.58
C PHE A 108 -3.24 10.53 -2.06
N GLY A 109 -3.91 11.34 -2.88
CA GLY A 109 -4.16 12.73 -2.54
C GLY A 109 -2.87 13.53 -2.36
N SER A 110 -2.97 14.83 -2.06
CA SER A 110 -1.79 15.69 -1.92
C SER A 110 -0.89 15.31 -0.75
N ASN A 111 -1.49 14.93 0.39
CA ASN A 111 -0.76 14.72 1.64
C ASN A 111 0.15 13.48 1.56
N TRP A 112 -0.37 12.35 1.08
CA TRP A 112 0.42 11.12 0.98
C TRP A 112 1.38 11.12 -0.20
N SER A 113 1.10 11.87 -1.26
CA SER A 113 1.97 11.93 -2.44
C SER A 113 3.39 12.43 -2.13
N SER A 114 3.58 13.18 -1.05
CA SER A 114 4.88 13.66 -0.57
C SER A 114 5.90 12.54 -0.32
N ILE A 115 5.44 11.32 0.02
CA ILE A 115 6.30 10.14 0.21
C ILE A 115 7.06 9.79 -1.09
N TYR A 116 6.46 10.02 -2.26
CA TYR A 116 7.09 9.77 -3.55
C TYR A 116 8.11 10.86 -3.89
N SER A 117 7.87 12.11 -3.47
CA SER A 117 8.86 13.19 -3.67
C SER A 117 10.17 12.89 -2.94
N THR A 118 10.07 12.42 -1.69
CA THR A 118 11.24 12.12 -0.86
C THR A 118 11.83 10.76 -1.23
N GLY A 119 11.02 9.71 -1.31
CA GLY A 119 11.47 8.33 -1.55
C GLY A 119 12.12 8.10 -2.92
N TYR A 120 11.74 8.90 -3.92
CA TYR A 120 12.31 8.84 -5.27
C TYR A 120 13.22 10.02 -5.62
N ASN A 121 13.55 10.86 -4.62
CA ASN A 121 14.45 12.01 -4.76
C ASN A 121 14.11 12.95 -5.94
N LEU A 122 12.84 13.35 -6.07
CA LEU A 122 12.41 14.24 -7.16
C LEU A 122 13.16 15.58 -7.17
N SER A 123 13.50 16.10 -5.98
CA SER A 123 14.32 17.31 -5.83
C SER A 123 15.71 17.14 -6.43
N GLY A 124 16.32 15.95 -6.34
CA GLY A 124 17.60 15.66 -6.98
C GLY A 124 17.54 15.70 -8.51
N TYR A 125 16.35 15.53 -9.10
CA TYR A 125 16.11 15.71 -10.53
C TYR A 125 15.61 17.11 -10.91
N ASN A 126 15.56 18.06 -9.96
CA ASN A 126 14.94 19.37 -10.12
C ASN A 126 13.46 19.32 -10.54
N TYR A 127 12.70 18.33 -10.05
CA TYR A 127 11.27 18.23 -10.29
C TYR A 127 10.48 18.34 -8.99
N LYS A 128 9.25 18.86 -9.09
CA LYS A 128 8.26 18.87 -8.00
C LYS A 128 6.94 18.28 -8.49
N LEU A 129 6.24 17.56 -7.60
CA LEU A 129 4.89 17.06 -7.87
C LEU A 129 3.90 18.21 -8.06
N VAL A 130 3.02 18.09 -9.04
CA VAL A 130 1.94 19.06 -9.31
C VAL A 130 0.57 18.38 -9.41
N SER A 131 0.51 17.08 -9.14
CA SER A 131 -0.70 16.29 -8.97
C SER A 131 -0.55 15.33 -7.78
N PRO A 132 -1.66 14.78 -7.26
CA PRO A 132 -1.61 13.53 -6.51
C PRO A 132 -0.92 12.43 -7.32
N VAL A 133 -0.26 11.51 -6.63
CA VAL A 133 0.26 10.27 -7.19
C VAL A 133 -0.90 9.28 -7.32
N LEU A 134 -1.03 8.73 -8.51
CA LEU A 134 -2.02 7.72 -8.85
C LEU A 134 -1.33 6.37 -9.01
N GLY A 135 -1.82 5.34 -8.34
CA GLY A 135 -1.33 3.97 -8.42
C GLY A 135 -2.33 3.06 -9.12
N LEU A 136 -1.82 2.16 -9.94
CA LEU A 136 -2.57 0.99 -10.43
C LEU A 136 -1.71 -0.24 -10.16
N LEU A 137 -2.23 -1.15 -9.35
CA LEU A 137 -1.59 -2.43 -9.07
C LEU A 137 -2.57 -3.56 -9.34
N ALA A 138 -2.07 -4.70 -9.80
CA ALA A 138 -2.90 -5.86 -10.07
C ALA A 138 -2.43 -7.06 -9.24
N TYR A 139 -3.40 -7.82 -8.72
CA TYR A 139 -3.16 -8.98 -7.89
C TYR A 139 -4.00 -10.16 -8.36
N ASN A 140 -3.57 -11.39 -8.04
CA ASN A 140 -4.43 -12.54 -8.22
C ASN A 140 -5.67 -12.47 -7.33
N ALA A 141 -6.77 -12.99 -7.84
CA ALA A 141 -8.01 -13.17 -7.10
C ALA A 141 -8.62 -14.53 -7.43
N ASN A 142 -9.47 -15.00 -6.53
CA ASN A 142 -10.30 -16.18 -6.73
C ASN A 142 -11.71 -15.74 -7.17
N PRO A 143 -12.56 -16.67 -7.68
CA PRO A 143 -13.99 -16.40 -7.87
C PRO A 143 -14.63 -15.76 -6.64
N ASP A 144 -14.23 -16.22 -5.45
CA ASP A 144 -14.71 -15.76 -4.16
C ASP A 144 -13.99 -14.50 -3.65
N GLY A 145 -13.12 -13.87 -4.44
CA GLY A 145 -12.41 -12.62 -4.11
C GLY A 145 -11.29 -12.74 -3.07
N VAL A 146 -11.36 -13.70 -2.14
CA VAL A 146 -10.36 -13.90 -1.09
C VAL A 146 -9.18 -14.72 -1.63
N ALA A 147 -8.14 -14.05 -2.11
CA ALA A 147 -6.85 -14.70 -2.36
C ALA A 147 -6.16 -14.97 -1.02
N ARG A 148 -5.97 -16.25 -0.67
CA ARG A 148 -5.27 -16.63 0.58
C ARG A 148 -3.80 -16.17 0.57
N ASN A 149 -3.18 -16.22 -0.60
CA ASN A 149 -1.80 -15.80 -0.84
C ASN A 149 -1.79 -14.80 -2.01
N PRO A 150 -2.01 -13.50 -1.75
CA PRO A 150 -2.01 -12.49 -2.79
C PRO A 150 -0.59 -12.23 -3.30
N TYR A 151 -0.41 -12.34 -4.61
CA TYR A 151 0.81 -12.02 -5.33
C TYR A 151 0.50 -11.03 -6.46
N GLU A 152 1.51 -10.24 -6.82
CA GLU A 152 1.38 -9.25 -7.87
C GLU A 152 1.29 -9.90 -9.25
N VAL A 153 0.34 -9.43 -10.05
CA VAL A 153 0.14 -9.80 -11.45
C VAL A 153 0.61 -8.62 -12.28
N ASN A 154 1.51 -8.83 -13.24
CA ASN A 154 1.99 -7.75 -14.09
C ASN A 154 0.98 -7.45 -15.20
N VAL A 155 0.40 -6.25 -15.21
CA VAL A 155 -0.31 -5.71 -16.37
C VAL A 155 0.66 -4.87 -17.20
N VAL A 156 0.95 -5.34 -18.42
CA VAL A 156 1.96 -4.77 -19.31
C VAL A 156 1.31 -4.42 -20.65
N GLY A 157 1.32 -3.14 -21.00
CA GLY A 157 0.93 -2.63 -22.32
C GLY A 157 2.10 -2.58 -23.30
N THR A 158 1.81 -2.16 -24.53
CA THR A 158 2.83 -1.85 -25.55
C THR A 158 2.80 -0.36 -25.87
N ASP A 159 3.73 0.14 -26.68
CA ASP A 159 3.66 1.53 -27.15
C ASP A 159 2.41 1.81 -27.98
N GLN A 160 1.87 0.80 -28.67
CA GLN A 160 0.63 0.89 -29.44
C GLN A 160 -0.62 0.81 -28.54
N ASN A 161 -0.55 0.00 -27.48
CA ASN A 161 -1.64 -0.18 -26.51
C ASN A 161 -1.15 0.11 -25.08
N PRO A 162 -0.84 1.39 -24.76
CA PRO A 162 -0.37 1.76 -23.44
C PRO A 162 -1.52 1.82 -22.43
N ILE A 163 -1.17 1.88 -21.15
CA ILE A 163 -2.06 2.35 -20.10
C ILE A 163 -2.04 3.87 -20.14
N LEU A 164 -3.21 4.48 -20.35
CA LEU A 164 -3.38 5.93 -20.30
C LEU A 164 -3.85 6.34 -18.90
N ILE A 165 -3.28 7.41 -18.37
CA ILE A 165 -3.60 7.95 -17.05
C ILE A 165 -4.05 9.39 -17.24
N ASP A 166 -5.34 9.64 -17.06
CA ASP A 166 -5.96 10.96 -17.25
C ASP A 166 -6.20 11.65 -15.90
N PHE A 167 -5.38 12.66 -15.60
CA PHE A 167 -5.43 13.40 -14.35
C PHE A 167 -6.58 14.44 -14.29
N LEU A 168 -7.36 14.63 -15.37
CA LEU A 168 -8.46 15.59 -15.40
C LEU A 168 -9.83 14.98 -15.10
N ILE A 169 -10.00 13.64 -15.19
CA ILE A 169 -11.31 12.98 -15.07
C ILE A 169 -12.09 13.43 -13.83
N ASN A 170 -11.40 13.63 -12.70
CA ASN A 170 -12.04 14.00 -11.43
C ASN A 170 -12.15 15.50 -11.19
N LYS A 171 -11.55 16.35 -12.04
CA LYS A 171 -11.62 17.81 -11.92
C LYS A 171 -12.72 18.43 -12.77
N ALA A 172 -13.20 17.72 -13.78
CA ALA A 172 -14.24 18.18 -14.69
C ALA A 172 -15.65 18.26 -14.06
N THR A 173 -15.86 17.73 -12.85
CA THR A 173 -17.14 17.78 -12.12
C THR A 173 -17.37 19.07 -11.34
N ASN A 174 -16.35 19.95 -11.23
CA ASN A 174 -16.54 21.32 -10.77
C ASN A 174 -16.46 22.23 -12.00
N ASN A 175 -17.49 23.08 -12.20
CA ASN A 175 -17.75 23.94 -13.38
C ASN A 175 -16.70 25.04 -13.66
N THR A 176 -15.42 24.73 -13.48
CA THR A 176 -14.28 25.57 -13.84
C THR A 176 -13.16 24.63 -14.29
N SER A 177 -13.42 23.84 -15.33
CA SER A 177 -12.34 23.22 -16.08
C SER A 177 -11.79 24.29 -17.02
N PRO A 178 -10.55 24.80 -16.82
CA PRO A 178 -9.88 25.50 -17.89
C PRO A 178 -9.63 24.42 -18.94
N ASN A 179 -10.45 24.38 -20.00
CA ASN A 179 -10.32 23.43 -21.08
C ASN A 179 -8.88 23.61 -21.62
N PRO A 180 -7.91 22.77 -21.22
CA PRO A 180 -6.52 23.07 -21.46
C PRO A 180 -6.26 22.54 -22.85
N THR A 181 -6.61 23.31 -23.86
CA THR A 181 -6.48 22.92 -25.27
C THR A 181 -5.02 22.79 -25.69
N LYS A 182 -4.08 23.30 -24.89
CA LYS A 182 -2.65 23.28 -25.18
C LYS A 182 -1.88 22.49 -24.12
N LYS A 183 -1.05 21.56 -24.59
CA LYS A 183 -0.07 20.84 -23.77
C LYS A 183 0.87 21.87 -23.14
N ASN A 184 0.86 21.98 -21.81
CA ASN A 184 1.83 22.80 -21.11
C ASN A 184 3.18 22.08 -21.12
N SER A 185 4.14 22.59 -21.90
CA SER A 185 5.46 21.97 -22.08
C SER A 185 6.29 21.93 -20.80
N SER A 186 5.93 22.70 -19.76
CA SER A 186 6.60 22.64 -18.46
C SER A 186 6.18 21.45 -17.60
N VAL A 187 5.03 20.82 -17.91
CA VAL A 187 4.50 19.66 -17.17
C VAL A 187 4.95 18.36 -17.85
N LEU A 188 5.49 17.44 -17.07
CA LEU A 188 5.88 16.11 -17.52
C LEU A 188 5.17 15.03 -16.70
N CYS A 189 5.16 13.82 -17.23
CA CYS A 189 4.72 12.62 -16.54
C CYS A 189 5.92 12.00 -15.82
N ALA A 190 5.75 11.66 -14.55
CA ALA A 190 6.67 10.83 -13.79
C ALA A 190 6.05 9.44 -13.62
N CYS A 191 6.84 8.39 -13.88
CA CYS A 191 6.49 7.01 -13.57
C CYS A 191 7.48 6.49 -12.53
N PHE A 192 6.97 6.04 -11.40
CA PHE A 192 7.74 5.51 -10.28
C PHE A 192 7.75 3.99 -10.37
N THR A 193 8.94 3.42 -10.55
CA THR A 193 9.13 1.97 -10.63
C THR A 193 9.42 1.39 -9.24
N SER A 194 9.24 0.08 -9.06
CA SER A 194 9.51 -0.62 -7.80
C SER A 194 10.97 -0.53 -7.34
N ASN A 195 11.92 -0.29 -8.26
CA ASN A 195 13.36 -0.23 -7.99
C ASN A 195 13.84 1.17 -7.56
N SER A 196 12.95 2.02 -7.03
CA SER A 196 13.24 3.42 -6.69
C SER A 196 13.68 4.31 -7.87
N ASN A 197 13.52 3.83 -9.11
CA ASN A 197 13.84 4.62 -10.30
C ASN A 197 12.60 5.38 -10.78
N THR A 198 12.80 6.62 -11.21
CA THR A 198 11.78 7.48 -11.78
C THR A 198 12.13 7.77 -13.23
N THR A 199 11.19 7.52 -14.12
CA THR A 199 11.30 7.93 -15.53
C THR A 199 10.39 9.12 -15.79
N PHE A 200 10.89 10.11 -16.52
CA PHE A 200 10.11 11.27 -16.96
C PHE A 200 9.78 11.14 -18.44
N SER A 201 8.54 11.42 -18.81
CA SER A 201 8.10 11.40 -20.21
C SER A 201 7.19 12.59 -20.51
N GLU A 202 7.08 12.93 -21.78
CA GLU A 202 6.08 13.89 -22.21
C GLU A 202 4.66 13.35 -22.07
N GLN A 203 3.71 14.27 -21.92
CA GLN A 203 2.28 13.98 -21.94
C GLN A 203 1.83 13.61 -23.36
N VAL A 204 0.89 12.67 -23.49
CA VAL A 204 0.26 12.30 -24.78
C VAL A 204 -0.71 13.39 -25.23
N SER A 205 -1.48 13.91 -24.28
CA SER A 205 -2.37 15.07 -24.42
C SER A 205 -2.36 15.84 -23.09
N PRO A 206 -2.95 17.04 -23.00
CA PRO A 206 -2.93 17.85 -21.79
C PRO A 206 -3.37 17.07 -20.55
N TYR A 207 -2.45 16.92 -19.59
CA TYR A 207 -2.58 16.19 -18.33
C TYR A 207 -2.85 14.68 -18.46
N VAL A 208 -2.53 14.07 -19.60
CA VAL A 208 -2.65 12.63 -19.84
C VAL A 208 -1.27 12.00 -20.01
N CYS A 209 -0.96 11.05 -19.15
CA CYS A 209 0.27 10.27 -19.19
C CYS A 209 0.08 8.93 -19.89
N LYS A 210 1.15 8.42 -20.50
CA LYS A 210 1.22 7.04 -20.98
C LYS A 210 2.17 6.22 -20.12
N GLY A 211 1.81 4.97 -19.88
CA GLY A 211 2.62 3.98 -19.20
C GLY A 211 2.54 2.63 -19.89
N THR A 212 3.64 1.88 -19.94
CA THR A 212 3.66 0.52 -20.50
C THR A 212 3.48 -0.55 -19.43
N ARG A 213 3.45 -0.18 -18.15
CA ARG A 213 3.30 -1.10 -17.02
C ARG A 213 2.39 -0.50 -15.96
N GLN A 214 1.78 -1.35 -15.15
CA GLN A 214 1.17 -0.90 -13.89
C GLN A 214 2.23 -0.29 -12.96
N GLY A 215 1.79 0.47 -11.97
CA GLY A 215 2.66 1.19 -11.05
C GLY A 215 2.09 2.56 -10.69
N HIS A 216 2.97 3.49 -10.30
CA HIS A 216 2.58 4.80 -9.81
C HIS A 216 2.99 5.91 -10.78
N TYR A 217 2.08 6.85 -10.97
CA TYR A 217 2.19 7.92 -11.94
C TYR A 217 1.84 9.26 -11.30
N ALA A 218 2.53 10.32 -11.71
CA ALA A 218 2.18 11.69 -11.32
C ALA A 218 2.56 12.70 -12.39
N LEU A 219 2.02 13.89 -12.29
CA LEU A 219 2.47 15.06 -13.04
C LEU A 219 3.54 15.79 -12.23
N VAL A 220 4.60 16.22 -12.90
CA VAL A 220 5.69 17.00 -12.32
C VAL A 220 5.98 18.24 -13.15
N MET A 221 6.55 19.27 -12.51
CA MET A 221 7.15 20.43 -13.18
C MET A 221 8.60 20.59 -12.77
N LYS A 222 9.43 21.15 -13.66
CA LYS A 222 10.78 21.56 -13.31
C LYS A 222 10.72 22.65 -12.23
N THR A 223 11.64 22.57 -11.27
CA THR A 223 11.94 23.65 -10.34
C THR A 223 12.99 24.50 -11.01
N GLU A 224 12.66 25.74 -11.38
CA GLU A 224 13.67 26.68 -11.85
C GLU A 224 14.65 26.89 -10.70
N ALA A 225 15.92 26.50 -10.91
CA ALA A 225 16.99 26.92 -10.04
C ALA A 225 17.01 28.44 -10.10
N GLN A 226 16.94 29.12 -8.95
CA GLN A 226 17.18 30.57 -8.89
C GLN A 226 18.45 30.85 -9.70
N LYS A 227 18.28 31.52 -10.83
CA LYS A 227 19.39 32.16 -11.50
C LYS A 227 19.79 33.31 -10.59
N ASP A 228 20.96 33.20 -9.99
CA ASP A 228 21.69 34.35 -9.49
C ASP A 228 22.14 35.17 -10.72
N ASP A 229 21.22 35.96 -11.27
CA ASP A 229 21.52 36.97 -12.27
C ASP A 229 22.19 38.16 -11.54
N HIS A 230 23.50 38.07 -11.30
CA HIS A 230 24.33 39.26 -11.14
C HIS A 230 24.97 39.59 -12.48
N GLU A 231 24.28 40.44 -13.24
CA GLU A 231 24.80 41.18 -14.37
C GLU A 231 26.08 41.95 -13.96
N GLY A 232 27.21 41.59 -14.55
CA GLY A 232 28.44 42.38 -14.53
C GLY A 232 28.74 42.87 -15.94
N GLY A 233 28.32 44.10 -16.26
CA GLY A 233 28.55 44.67 -17.59
C GLY A 233 27.95 46.06 -17.76
N GLY A 234 28.51 47.07 -17.09
CA GLY A 234 28.06 48.45 -17.21
C GLY A 234 29.09 49.46 -16.73
N SER A 235 30.14 49.64 -17.53
CA SER A 235 31.13 50.70 -17.36
C SER A 235 30.57 52.02 -17.88
N SER A 236 30.50 53.05 -17.01
CA SER A 236 30.78 54.48 -17.28
C SER A 236 29.88 55.44 -16.48
N GLY A 237 30.52 56.36 -15.74
CA GLY A 237 30.02 57.71 -15.52
C GLY A 237 29.36 58.03 -14.18
N GLY A 238 30.03 58.85 -13.37
CA GLY A 238 29.37 59.96 -12.66
C GLY A 238 29.17 59.85 -11.15
N VAL A 239 30.20 60.29 -10.41
CA VAL A 239 30.19 60.99 -9.10
C VAL A 239 28.85 61.34 -8.42
N VAL A 240 28.74 61.04 -7.10
CA VAL A 240 28.63 61.98 -5.96
C VAL A 240 28.35 61.18 -4.67
N ALA A 241 29.13 61.44 -3.62
CA ALA A 241 29.05 60.79 -2.31
C ALA A 241 27.95 61.40 -1.43
N SER A 242 27.25 60.58 -0.62
CA SER A 242 26.86 60.96 0.74
C SER A 242 26.43 59.76 1.57
N SER A 243 26.98 59.71 2.78
CA SER A 243 26.81 58.76 3.86
C SER A 243 25.39 58.70 4.43
N THR A 244 24.94 57.52 4.84
CA THR A 244 24.11 57.41 6.05
C THR A 244 24.33 56.07 6.75
N GLU A 245 24.93 56.16 7.92
CA GLU A 245 25.04 55.13 8.94
C GLU A 245 23.65 54.83 9.52
N VAL A 246 23.35 53.56 9.81
CA VAL A 246 22.55 53.24 10.99
C VAL A 246 23.23 52.11 11.73
N ASN A 247 23.86 52.52 12.83
CA ASN A 247 24.45 51.71 13.89
C ASN A 247 23.36 50.97 14.68
N GLY A 248 23.73 49.83 15.26
CA GLY A 248 23.02 49.25 16.41
C GLY A 248 22.88 47.73 16.28
N GLY A 249 23.40 46.91 17.19
CA GLY A 249 24.07 47.19 18.43
C GLY A 249 24.59 45.87 18.98
N ASN A 250 25.80 45.94 19.51
CA ASN A 250 26.46 44.90 20.28
C ASN A 250 25.63 44.59 21.53
N GLY A 251 25.16 43.36 21.67
CA GLY A 251 24.33 42.91 22.77
C GLY A 251 24.76 41.52 23.24
N GLY A 252 25.90 41.48 23.95
CA GLY A 252 26.34 40.31 24.70
C GLY A 252 25.26 39.88 25.69
N GLY A 253 24.50 38.86 25.31
CA GLY A 253 23.55 38.17 26.17
C GLY A 253 24.31 37.39 27.24
N LYS A 254 24.35 37.96 28.45
CA LYS A 254 24.76 37.31 29.69
C LYS A 254 24.18 35.89 29.77
N LEU A 255 25.08 34.91 29.84
CA LEU A 255 24.80 33.58 30.37
C LEU A 255 24.15 33.72 31.75
N SER A 256 22.86 33.42 31.89
CA SER A 256 22.25 33.21 33.21
C SER A 256 22.42 31.74 33.59
N ARG A 257 23.33 31.53 34.53
CA ARG A 257 23.50 30.30 35.30
C ARG A 257 22.21 30.03 36.09
N TRP A 258 21.29 29.20 35.59
CA TRP A 258 20.28 28.55 36.46
C TRP A 258 19.59 27.28 35.95
N LYS A 259 19.96 26.68 34.80
CA LYS A 259 19.33 25.43 34.33
C LYS A 259 20.26 24.21 34.25
N VAL A 260 21.28 24.20 35.12
CA VAL A 260 22.04 23.00 35.50
C VAL A 260 21.68 22.67 36.94
N ALA A 261 20.56 21.98 37.16
CA ALA A 261 20.21 21.27 38.42
C ALA A 261 18.80 20.63 38.37
N VAL A 262 18.48 19.87 37.33
CA VAL A 262 17.58 18.70 37.43
C VAL A 262 18.17 17.70 36.46
N GLY A 263 18.85 16.65 36.87
CA GLY A 263 18.62 15.84 38.07
C GLY A 263 18.66 14.41 37.58
N SER A 264 19.87 13.91 37.44
CA SER A 264 20.25 12.58 36.99
C SER A 264 19.47 11.46 37.69
N VAL A 265 18.49 10.84 37.03
CA VAL A 265 17.96 9.48 37.40
C VAL A 265 17.45 8.64 36.21
N ILE A 266 17.41 9.14 34.97
CA ILE A 266 16.70 8.41 33.90
C ILE A 266 17.53 7.28 33.25
N GLY A 267 18.86 7.24 33.46
CA GLY A 267 19.74 6.26 32.83
C GLY A 267 19.65 4.82 33.35
N SER A 268 19.18 4.58 34.58
CA SER A 268 19.18 3.23 35.17
C SER A 268 17.97 2.38 34.76
N GLY A 269 16.87 3.00 34.35
CA GLY A 269 15.61 2.27 34.10
C GLY A 269 15.65 1.37 32.87
N ILE A 270 16.37 1.79 31.83
CA ILE A 270 16.39 1.08 30.54
C ILE A 270 17.07 -0.28 30.66
N GLY A 271 18.13 -0.38 31.48
CA GLY A 271 18.84 -1.65 31.71
C GLY A 271 17.96 -2.70 32.36
N ALA A 272 17.22 -2.34 33.42
CA ALA A 272 16.33 -3.27 34.12
C ALA A 272 15.13 -3.71 33.25
N ILE A 273 14.59 -2.82 32.42
CA ILE A 273 13.50 -3.14 31.48
C ILE A 273 13.99 -4.12 30.40
N LEU A 274 15.18 -3.88 29.82
CA LEU A 274 15.76 -4.78 28.83
C LEU A 274 16.08 -6.15 29.43
N LEU A 275 16.63 -6.20 30.65
CA LEU A 275 16.92 -7.47 31.33
C LEU A 275 15.61 -8.22 31.67
N GLY A 276 14.60 -7.52 32.17
CA GLY A 276 13.29 -8.09 32.48
C GLY A 276 12.59 -8.67 31.24
N MET A 277 12.61 -7.93 30.12
CA MET A 277 12.10 -8.40 28.84
C MET A 277 12.85 -9.65 28.34
N LEU A 278 14.16 -9.71 28.54
CA LEU A 278 14.98 -10.85 28.14
C LEU A 278 14.65 -12.10 28.98
N VAL A 279 14.45 -11.94 30.29
CA VAL A 279 14.03 -13.05 31.18
C VAL A 279 12.63 -13.55 30.81
N VAL A 280 11.67 -12.65 30.57
CA VAL A 280 10.32 -13.02 30.12
C VAL A 280 10.37 -13.74 28.77
N ALA A 281 11.18 -13.26 27.82
CA ALA A 281 11.34 -13.91 26.52
C ALA A 281 11.93 -15.31 26.65
N MET A 282 12.89 -15.54 27.57
CA MET A 282 13.46 -16.86 27.85
C MET A 282 12.42 -17.79 28.49
N LEU A 283 11.62 -17.30 29.46
CA LEU A 283 10.56 -18.09 30.09
C LEU A 283 9.43 -18.45 29.12
N VAL A 284 9.04 -17.52 28.24
CA VAL A 284 8.04 -17.76 27.20
C VAL A 284 8.59 -18.70 26.13
N LYS A 285 9.86 -18.55 25.72
CA LYS A 285 10.52 -19.51 24.82
C LYS A 285 10.63 -20.90 25.46
N GLY A 286 10.94 -21.00 26.75
CA GLY A 286 10.98 -22.26 27.49
C GLY A 286 9.60 -22.93 27.55
N LYS A 287 8.55 -22.19 27.94
CA LYS A 287 7.18 -22.71 27.94
C LYS A 287 6.68 -23.09 26.55
N LYS A 288 7.00 -22.30 25.52
CA LYS A 288 6.62 -22.62 24.12
C LYS A 288 7.40 -23.80 23.56
N LYS A 289 8.67 -24.01 23.95
CA LYS A 289 9.43 -25.21 23.57
C LYS A 289 8.82 -26.46 24.21
N ALA A 290 8.54 -26.43 25.51
CA ALA A 290 7.89 -27.54 26.21
C ALA A 290 6.50 -27.89 25.62
N MET A 291 5.71 -26.87 25.26
CA MET A 291 4.40 -27.11 24.65
C MET A 291 4.49 -27.59 23.18
N ARG A 292 5.56 -27.28 22.47
CA ARG A 292 5.76 -27.73 21.08
C ARG A 292 6.13 -29.22 21.04
N GLU A 293 6.98 -29.68 21.94
CA GLU A 293 7.40 -31.09 22.02
C GLU A 293 6.23 -32.02 22.43
N GLU A 294 5.35 -31.56 23.33
CA GLU A 294 4.14 -32.32 23.70
C GLU A 294 3.11 -32.41 22.56
N MET A 295 2.99 -31.34 21.75
CA MET A 295 2.11 -31.36 20.58
C MET A 295 2.62 -32.32 19.50
N GLU A 296 3.94 -32.43 19.32
CA GLU A 296 4.52 -33.39 18.38
C GLU A 296 4.27 -34.83 18.85
N ARG A 297 4.35 -35.13 20.16
CA ARG A 297 4.08 -36.47 20.68
C ARG A 297 2.62 -36.91 20.49
N ARG A 298 1.65 -36.02 20.75
CA ARG A 298 0.21 -36.34 20.59
C ARG A 298 -0.20 -36.53 19.14
N ALA A 299 0.44 -35.82 18.21
CA ALA A 299 0.18 -36.01 16.78
C ALA A 299 0.62 -37.41 16.29
N TYR A 300 1.63 -38.03 16.90
CA TYR A 300 2.04 -39.40 16.57
C TYR A 300 1.18 -40.48 17.25
N GLU A 301 0.54 -40.19 18.39
CA GLU A 301 -0.31 -41.16 19.11
C GLU A 301 -1.75 -41.20 18.59
N GLU A 302 -2.29 -40.12 18.00
CA GLU A 302 -3.69 -40.07 17.55
C GLU A 302 -3.94 -40.40 16.07
N GLU A 303 -2.90 -40.50 15.22
CA GLU A 303 -3.04 -40.89 13.82
C GLU A 303 -2.06 -42.01 13.45
N ALA A 304 -2.44 -43.27 13.68
CA ALA A 304 -1.77 -44.44 13.12
C ALA A 304 -2.04 -44.54 11.60
N LEU A 305 -1.65 -43.51 10.84
CA LEU A 305 -1.68 -43.55 9.39
C LEU A 305 -0.56 -44.48 8.91
N GLN A 306 -0.90 -45.46 8.07
CA GLN A 306 0.07 -46.39 7.52
C GLN A 306 1.13 -45.60 6.74
N VAL A 307 2.39 -45.65 7.16
CA VAL A 307 3.52 -45.06 6.43
C VAL A 307 4.22 -46.16 5.64
N SER A 308 4.49 -45.90 4.37
CA SER A 308 5.30 -46.77 3.51
C SER A 308 6.54 -46.01 3.05
N MET A 309 7.67 -46.72 2.99
CA MET A 309 8.93 -46.17 2.50
C MET A 309 8.92 -46.24 0.97
N VAL A 310 8.91 -45.08 0.30
CA VAL A 310 9.12 -45.02 -1.15
C VAL A 310 10.55 -44.52 -1.38
N GLY A 311 11.46 -45.48 -1.57
CA GLY A 311 12.90 -45.21 -1.63
C GLY A 311 13.44 -44.71 -0.28
N HIS A 312 14.09 -43.55 -0.28
CA HIS A 312 14.70 -42.93 0.92
C HIS A 312 13.77 -41.93 1.63
N VAL A 313 12.50 -41.84 1.23
CA VAL A 313 11.54 -40.88 1.80
C VAL A 313 10.37 -41.65 2.41
N ARG A 314 10.05 -41.34 3.68
CA ARG A 314 8.82 -41.80 4.33
C ARG A 314 7.65 -40.98 3.80
N ALA A 315 6.66 -41.63 3.20
CA ALA A 315 5.42 -41.00 2.76
C ALA A 315 4.19 -41.64 3.42
N PRO A 316 3.17 -40.84 3.78
CA PRO A 316 1.89 -41.36 4.26
C PRO A 316 1.20 -42.17 3.16
N THR A 317 0.76 -43.39 3.48
CA THR A 317 -0.02 -44.27 2.60
C THR A 317 -1.48 -44.18 3.01
N ALA A 318 -2.33 -43.72 2.09
CA ALA A 318 -3.77 -43.71 2.32
C ALA A 318 -4.31 -45.16 2.31
N PRO A 319 -5.17 -45.56 3.27
CA PRO A 319 -5.88 -46.83 3.20
C PRO A 319 -6.73 -46.84 1.91
N GLY A 320 -6.64 -47.93 1.16
CA GLY A 320 -7.42 -48.13 -0.07
C GLY A 320 -8.90 -48.40 0.21
N THR A 321 -9.63 -47.43 0.78
CA THR A 321 -11.08 -47.52 0.94
C THR A 321 -11.77 -46.82 -0.22
N ARG A 322 -12.23 -47.62 -1.19
CA ARG A 322 -13.17 -47.15 -2.22
C ARG A 322 -14.51 -46.78 -1.55
N THR A 323 -14.88 -45.51 -1.56
CA THR A 323 -16.26 -45.09 -1.27
C THR A 323 -17.18 -45.52 -2.42
N LEU A 324 -18.18 -46.35 -2.13
CA LEU A 324 -19.27 -46.68 -3.06
C LEU A 324 -20.14 -45.43 -3.31
N PRO A 325 -20.63 -45.21 -4.55
CA PRO A 325 -21.54 -44.11 -4.84
C PRO A 325 -22.89 -44.33 -4.14
N ARG A 326 -23.35 -43.34 -3.38
CA ARG A 326 -24.69 -43.32 -2.78
C ARG A 326 -25.63 -42.62 -3.75
N ILE A 327 -26.47 -43.39 -4.46
CA ILE A 327 -27.61 -42.87 -5.23
C ILE A 327 -28.68 -42.34 -4.26
N SER A 328 -29.15 -41.12 -4.50
CA SER A 328 -30.30 -40.51 -3.81
C SER A 328 -31.54 -40.67 -4.68
N ASP A 329 -32.36 -41.69 -4.38
CA ASP A 329 -33.66 -41.95 -5.00
C ASP A 329 -34.78 -41.17 -4.30
N ASP A 330 -34.82 -39.85 -4.51
CA ASP A 330 -35.95 -39.00 -4.07
C ASP A 330 -36.72 -38.50 -5.30
N ARG A 331 -37.33 -39.42 -6.07
CA ARG A 331 -38.23 -39.01 -7.17
C ARG A 331 -39.24 -40.05 -7.65
N TYR A 332 -39.93 -40.79 -6.78
CA TYR A 332 -41.15 -41.51 -7.19
C TYR A 332 -41.99 -42.01 -6.01
N ASN A 333 -42.83 -41.15 -5.40
CA ASN A 333 -44.01 -41.68 -4.70
C ASN A 333 -45.17 -40.68 -4.56
N LYS A 334 -46.26 -41.04 -5.25
CA LYS A 334 -47.67 -40.80 -4.93
C LYS A 334 -48.22 -39.37 -4.86
N ASN A 335 -48.54 -38.89 -6.06
CA ASN A 335 -49.85 -38.30 -6.33
C ASN A 335 -50.95 -39.36 -6.12
N THR A 336 -51.59 -39.39 -4.96
CA THR A 336 -52.95 -39.98 -4.80
C THR A 336 -53.61 -39.33 -3.59
N HIS A 337 -54.12 -38.11 -3.79
CA HIS A 337 -55.11 -37.48 -2.93
C HIS A 337 -56.13 -36.84 -3.87
N LEU A 338 -57.16 -37.58 -4.27
CA LEU A 338 -58.39 -37.03 -4.83
C LEU A 338 -59.50 -38.10 -4.80
N ASN A 339 -60.62 -37.68 -4.22
CA ASN A 339 -61.96 -38.27 -4.22
C ASN A 339 -62.26 -39.48 -3.33
N SER A 340 -62.65 -39.13 -2.10
CA SER A 340 -63.78 -39.75 -1.40
C SER A 340 -65.07 -39.09 -1.88
N ASN A 341 -66.02 -39.87 -2.41
CA ASN A 341 -67.45 -39.55 -2.40
C ASN A 341 -68.27 -40.85 -2.52
N TYR A 342 -69.30 -40.91 -1.67
CA TYR A 342 -70.29 -41.95 -1.33
C TYR A 342 -71.14 -42.50 -2.49
N PRO A 343 -71.95 -43.58 -2.32
CA PRO A 343 -72.30 -44.32 -1.10
C PRO A 343 -71.81 -45.77 -0.99
#